data_AF-A0A7C2R1L8-F1
#
_entry.id   AF-A0A7C2R1L8-F1
#
_cell.length_a   1.000
_cell.length_b   1.000
_cell.length_c   1.000
_cell.angle_alpha   90.00
_cell.angle_beta   90.00
_cell.angle_gamma   90.00
#
_symmetry.space_group_name_H-M   'P 1'
#
loop_
_entity.id
_entity.type
_entity.pdbx_description
1 polymer ?
#
loop_
_entity_poly.entity_id
_entity_poly.type
_entity_poly.pdbx_seq_one_letter_code
_entity_poly.pdbx_strand_id
1 'polypeptide(L)'
;MGIVDQLKRERKNSMRNDQYTFSDIFQVKARKDEKYTYGEIWKEVGKCVFCDLKKRYIVKELDGIVLTVNIYPYIDGNLLIVPRRHITHIKELSAKEWEAVRILHYVSKKLLREIFGYKGLWMIYREGADYESSQKTVEHMHFHLMPYVSGLVEWSYKKLKVPPFETAAVMRDNIDVIDTLIVRYKEKYG
;
A
#
# COMPACT_ATOMS: atom_id res chain seq x y z
N MET A 1 29.39 10.68 -0.36
CA MET A 1 28.12 11.38 -0.61
C MET A 1 27.15 10.33 -1.16
N GLY A 2 26.06 10.02 -0.46
CA GLY A 2 25.18 8.92 -0.86
C GLY A 2 24.35 9.29 -2.09
N ILE A 3 23.87 8.29 -2.85
CA ILE A 3 22.94 8.50 -3.97
C ILE A 3 21.73 9.36 -3.55
N VAL A 4 21.29 9.23 -2.31
CA VAL A 4 20.23 10.04 -1.69
C VAL A 4 20.58 11.54 -1.64
N ASP A 5 21.84 11.90 -1.35
CA ASP A 5 22.28 13.30 -1.29
C ASP A 5 22.38 13.93 -2.68
N GLN A 6 22.69 13.13 -3.70
CA GLN A 6 22.73 13.56 -5.10
C GLN A 6 21.31 13.82 -5.62
N LEU A 7 20.37 12.89 -5.37
CA LEU A 7 18.96 13.04 -5.75
C LEU A 7 18.29 14.25 -5.07
N LYS A 8 18.65 14.55 -3.82
CA LYS A 8 18.17 15.75 -3.10
C LYS A 8 18.63 17.07 -3.73
N ARG A 9 19.82 17.12 -4.32
CA ARG A 9 20.35 18.33 -4.98
C ARG A 9 19.67 18.61 -6.31
N GLU A 10 19.46 17.58 -7.13
CA GLU A 10 18.81 17.72 -8.44
C GLU A 10 17.35 18.17 -8.32
N ARG A 11 16.64 17.71 -7.29
CA ARG A 11 15.22 18.05 -7.04
C ARG A 11 15.01 19.49 -6.55
N LYS A 12 16.00 20.12 -5.91
CA LYS A 12 15.90 21.50 -5.41
C LYS A 12 15.69 22.53 -6.54
N ASN A 13 16.09 22.18 -7.76
CA ASN A 13 15.99 23.06 -8.93
C ASN A 13 14.62 22.99 -9.65
N SER A 14 13.78 21.97 -9.42
CA SER A 14 12.52 21.80 -10.17
C SER A 14 11.24 22.27 -9.45
N MET A 15 11.32 22.71 -8.18
CA MET A 15 10.16 22.94 -7.31
C MET A 15 9.41 24.28 -7.50
N ARG A 16 9.65 25.04 -8.58
CA ARG A 16 9.19 26.44 -8.67
C ARG A 16 7.73 26.65 -9.11
N ASN A 17 6.96 25.64 -9.51
CA ASN A 17 5.66 25.92 -10.14
C ASN A 17 4.65 24.73 -10.14
N ASP A 18 4.22 24.21 -8.98
CA ASP A 18 3.11 23.24 -8.94
C ASP A 18 2.08 23.63 -7.86
N GLN A 19 0.82 23.75 -8.28
CA GLN A 19 -0.33 24.12 -7.46
C GLN A 19 -0.45 23.28 -6.17
N TYR A 20 -0.92 23.94 -5.12
CA TYR A 20 -0.72 23.66 -3.70
C TYR A 20 -0.95 22.21 -3.20
N THR A 21 -1.82 21.40 -3.81
CA THR A 21 -2.18 20.06 -3.32
C THR A 21 -1.23 18.95 -3.80
N PHE A 22 -0.56 19.15 -4.93
CA PHE A 22 0.44 18.20 -5.49
C PHE A 22 1.87 18.74 -5.45
N SER A 23 2.09 19.87 -4.77
CA SER A 23 3.44 20.39 -4.56
C SER A 23 4.29 19.37 -3.79
N ASP A 24 5.56 19.25 -4.17
CA ASP A 24 6.52 18.34 -3.51
C ASP A 24 6.64 18.62 -2.00
N ILE A 25 6.52 19.90 -1.60
CA ILE A 25 6.57 20.35 -0.20
C ILE A 25 5.37 19.81 0.59
N PHE A 26 4.17 19.85 0.00
CA PHE A 26 2.96 19.32 0.63
C PHE A 26 3.07 17.81 0.83
N GLN A 27 3.52 17.06 -0.19
CA GLN A 27 3.69 15.60 -0.12
C GLN A 27 4.63 15.15 1.01
N VAL A 28 5.69 15.93 1.27
CA VAL A 28 6.64 15.65 2.37
C VAL A 28 6.05 15.97 3.75
N LYS A 29 5.15 16.96 3.85
CA LYS A 29 4.62 17.46 5.13
C LYS A 29 3.23 16.94 5.52
N ALA A 30 2.47 16.40 4.57
CA ALA A 30 1.05 16.05 4.73
C ALA A 30 0.73 15.06 5.87
N ARG A 31 1.71 14.37 6.45
CA ARG A 31 1.49 13.48 7.62
C ARG A 31 2.06 13.99 8.93
N LYS A 32 2.75 15.13 8.93
CA LYS A 32 3.40 15.74 10.12
C LYS A 32 2.80 17.08 10.50
N ASP A 33 1.87 17.60 9.73
CA ASP A 33 1.30 18.93 9.90
C ASP A 33 -0.23 18.81 9.84
N GLU A 34 -0.89 19.15 10.95
CA GLU A 34 -2.34 19.05 11.14
C GLU A 34 -3.12 19.93 10.15
N LYS A 35 -2.46 20.91 9.52
CA LYS A 35 -3.06 21.79 8.51
C LYS A 35 -3.33 21.10 7.16
N TYR A 36 -2.80 19.90 6.95
CA TYR A 36 -2.76 19.24 5.64
C TYR A 36 -3.32 17.82 5.69
N THR A 37 -4.61 17.67 5.98
CA THR A 37 -5.29 16.36 6.09
C THR A 37 -5.77 15.84 4.72
N TYR A 38 -5.26 14.67 4.32
CA TYR A 38 -5.53 14.03 3.02
C TYR A 38 -6.98 13.52 2.85
N GLY A 39 -7.68 13.22 3.95
CA GLY A 39 -8.98 12.54 3.92
C GLY A 39 -10.09 13.28 3.17
N GLU A 40 -9.91 14.56 2.90
CA GLU A 40 -10.90 15.43 2.25
C GLU A 40 -10.58 15.69 0.78
N ILE A 41 -9.29 15.72 0.40
CA ILE A 41 -8.84 16.17 -0.94
C ILE A 41 -9.28 15.23 -2.07
N TRP A 42 -9.32 13.92 -1.83
CA TRP A 42 -9.65 12.95 -2.89
C TRP A 42 -11.13 12.61 -2.99
N LYS A 43 -11.93 13.00 -2.00
CA LYS A 43 -13.38 12.84 -2.05
C LYS A 43 -14.03 13.78 -3.09
N GLU A 44 -13.37 14.88 -3.42
CA GLU A 44 -13.88 15.88 -4.37
C GLU A 44 -13.52 15.57 -5.84
N VAL A 45 -12.53 14.71 -6.08
CA VAL A 45 -12.12 14.33 -7.43
C VAL A 45 -12.89 13.08 -7.81
N GLY A 46 -13.92 13.20 -8.65
CA GLY A 46 -14.75 12.08 -9.13
C GLY A 46 -14.01 11.03 -9.99
N LYS A 47 -12.68 10.93 -9.90
CA LYS A 47 -11.83 9.98 -10.61
C LYS A 47 -10.86 9.30 -9.63
N CYS A 48 -10.73 7.98 -9.77
CA CYS A 48 -9.80 7.19 -8.95
C CYS A 48 -8.34 7.57 -9.21
N VAL A 49 -7.63 7.86 -8.12
CA VAL A 49 -6.25 8.35 -8.06
C VAL A 49 -5.23 7.40 -8.70
N PHE A 50 -5.52 6.11 -8.61
CA PHE A 50 -4.65 5.04 -9.10
C PHE A 50 -4.97 4.67 -10.56
N CYS A 51 -6.20 4.92 -11.02
CA CYS A 51 -6.54 4.81 -12.43
C CYS A 51 -5.84 5.91 -13.24
N ASP A 52 -5.74 7.12 -12.68
CA ASP A 52 -5.02 8.26 -13.27
C ASP A 52 -3.60 8.42 -12.69
N LEU A 53 -2.93 7.30 -12.42
CA LEU A 53 -1.59 7.34 -11.82
C LEU A 53 -0.58 7.98 -12.78
N LYS A 54 -0.06 9.15 -12.38
CA LYS A 54 0.91 9.92 -13.18
C LYS A 54 2.22 9.14 -13.38
N LYS A 55 2.68 9.05 -14.63
CA LYS A 55 3.90 8.33 -15.04
C LYS A 55 5.15 8.69 -14.24
N ARG A 56 5.27 9.94 -13.76
CA ARG A 56 6.43 10.41 -12.98
C ARG A 56 6.65 9.68 -11.65
N TYR A 57 5.63 9.00 -11.11
CA TYR A 57 5.71 8.28 -9.83
C TYR A 57 5.93 6.77 -10.01
N ILE A 58 5.77 6.26 -11.23
CA ILE A 58 5.89 4.84 -11.53
C ILE A 58 7.36 4.44 -11.54
N VAL A 59 7.69 3.42 -10.76
CA VAL A 59 9.02 2.80 -10.69
C VAL A 59 9.14 1.68 -11.71
N LYS A 60 8.13 0.80 -11.78
CA LYS A 60 8.10 -0.34 -12.70
C LYS A 60 6.66 -0.81 -12.93
N GLU A 61 6.43 -1.46 -14.06
CA GLU A 61 5.18 -2.15 -14.35
C GLU A 61 5.49 -3.56 -14.88
N LEU A 62 4.69 -4.52 -14.46
CA LEU A 62 4.77 -5.93 -14.85
C LEU A 62 3.36 -6.51 -14.86
N ASP A 63 2.93 -7.06 -16.00
CA ASP A 63 1.65 -7.78 -16.16
C ASP A 63 0.42 -7.05 -15.61
N GLY A 64 0.32 -5.74 -15.87
CA GLY A 64 -0.80 -4.92 -15.40
C GLY A 64 -0.73 -4.54 -13.92
N ILE A 65 0.36 -4.88 -13.23
CA ILE A 65 0.65 -4.44 -11.86
C ILE A 65 1.76 -3.39 -11.88
N VAL A 66 1.50 -2.28 -11.20
CA VAL A 66 2.38 -1.12 -11.12
C VAL A 66 3.04 -1.05 -9.74
N LEU A 67 4.36 -0.91 -9.72
CA LEU A 67 5.12 -0.46 -8.57
C LEU A 67 5.33 1.05 -8.68
N THR A 68 4.85 1.79 -7.69
CA THR A 68 4.92 3.26 -7.64
C THR A 68 5.39 3.74 -6.28
N VAL A 69 5.93 4.95 -6.18
CA VAL A 69 6.13 5.60 -4.88
C VAL A 69 4.79 6.02 -4.28
N ASN A 70 4.69 5.97 -2.96
CA ASN A 70 3.58 6.60 -2.25
C ASN A 70 3.80 8.12 -2.25
N ILE A 71 2.87 8.87 -2.82
CA ILE A 71 2.93 10.34 -2.86
C ILE A 71 2.67 10.99 -1.49
N TYR A 72 2.18 10.22 -0.51
CA TYR A 72 2.05 10.62 0.89
C TYR A 72 2.67 9.55 1.81
N PRO A 73 4.01 9.41 1.73
CA PRO A 73 4.71 8.31 2.36
C PRO A 73 4.70 8.43 3.89
N TYR A 74 4.65 7.29 4.58
CA TYR A 74 4.90 7.25 6.03
C TYR A 74 6.40 7.38 6.36
N ILE A 75 7.26 6.92 5.45
CA ILE A 75 8.71 6.92 5.54
C ILE A 75 9.31 6.98 4.13
N ASP A 76 10.52 7.51 4.00
CA ASP A 76 11.28 7.45 2.75
C ASP A 76 11.36 6.00 2.24
N GLY A 77 11.15 5.81 0.94
CA GLY A 77 11.09 4.48 0.34
C GLY A 77 9.76 3.74 0.53
N ASN A 78 8.70 4.38 1.05
CA ASN A 78 7.36 3.78 1.03
C ASN A 78 6.84 3.68 -0.42
N LEU A 79 6.70 2.45 -0.91
CA LEU A 79 6.17 2.12 -2.23
C LEU A 79 4.74 1.58 -2.13
N LEU A 80 4.05 1.54 -3.27
CA LEU A 80 2.76 0.89 -3.46
C LEU A 80 2.86 -0.13 -4.62
N ILE A 81 2.22 -1.28 -4.46
CA ILE A 81 1.90 -2.19 -5.56
C ILE A 81 0.40 -2.03 -5.87
N VAL A 82 0.07 -1.69 -7.12
CA VAL A 82 -1.29 -1.29 -7.53
C VAL A 82 -1.63 -1.91 -8.88
N PRO A 83 -2.80 -2.56 -9.06
CA PRO A 83 -3.24 -3.02 -10.37
C PRO A 83 -3.64 -1.84 -11.26
N ARG A 84 -3.48 -2.00 -12.58
CA ARG A 84 -3.99 -1.04 -13.57
C ARG A 84 -5.51 -1.06 -13.63
N ARG A 85 -6.09 -2.25 -13.54
CA ARG A 85 -7.54 -2.44 -13.49
C ARG A 85 -8.06 -1.89 -12.16
N HIS A 86 -9.17 -1.16 -12.23
CA HIS A 86 -9.86 -0.72 -11.03
C HIS A 86 -10.55 -1.91 -10.38
N ILE A 87 -9.90 -2.52 -9.40
CA ILE A 87 -10.46 -3.57 -8.54
C ILE A 87 -10.36 -3.12 -7.08
N THR A 88 -11.33 -3.51 -6.26
CA THR A 88 -11.42 -3.06 -4.86
C THR A 88 -10.98 -4.14 -3.88
N HIS A 89 -10.95 -5.40 -4.32
CA HIS A 89 -10.63 -6.55 -3.48
C HIS A 89 -9.46 -7.37 -4.04
N ILE A 90 -8.63 -7.89 -3.14
CA ILE A 90 -7.46 -8.71 -3.46
C ILE A 90 -7.82 -10.01 -4.21
N LYS A 91 -9.02 -10.55 -3.96
CA LYS A 91 -9.57 -11.75 -4.62
C LYS A 91 -9.84 -11.57 -6.12
N GLU A 92 -9.87 -10.34 -6.62
CA GLU A 92 -10.11 -10.02 -8.03
C GLU A 92 -8.81 -9.99 -8.87
N LEU A 93 -7.66 -10.18 -8.24
CA LEU A 93 -6.38 -10.35 -8.94
C LEU A 93 -6.37 -11.70 -9.65
N SER A 94 -6.01 -11.70 -10.93
CA SER A 94 -5.71 -12.91 -11.68
C SER A 94 -4.44 -13.58 -11.15
N ALA A 95 -4.26 -14.88 -11.46
CA ALA A 95 -3.04 -15.60 -11.09
C ALA A 95 -1.76 -14.92 -11.63
N LYS A 96 -1.83 -14.33 -12.83
CA LYS A 96 -0.72 -13.61 -13.47
C LYS A 96 -0.38 -12.31 -12.73
N GLU A 97 -1.40 -11.55 -12.36
CA GLU A 97 -1.23 -10.34 -11.55
C GLU A 97 -0.67 -10.66 -10.17
N TRP A 98 -1.13 -11.74 -9.55
CA TRP A 98 -0.59 -12.23 -8.27
C TRP A 98 0.89 -12.57 -8.35
N GLU A 99 1.32 -13.21 -9.43
CA GLU A 99 2.74 -13.49 -9.67
C GLU A 99 3.54 -12.20 -9.83
N ALA A 100 3.02 -11.21 -10.56
CA ALA A 100 3.65 -9.89 -10.67
C ALA A 100 3.76 -9.18 -9.32
N VAL A 101 2.74 -9.25 -8.46
CA VAL A 101 2.78 -8.74 -7.08
C VAL A 101 3.93 -9.38 -6.30
N ARG A 102 4.09 -10.71 -6.39
CA ARG A 102 5.16 -11.45 -5.72
C ARG A 102 6.55 -11.02 -6.20
N ILE A 103 6.73 -10.89 -7.52
CA ILE A 103 7.99 -10.43 -8.13
C ILE A 103 8.32 -9.00 -7.68
N LEU A 104 7.35 -8.07 -7.78
CA LEU A 104 7.55 -6.66 -7.43
C LEU A 104 7.81 -6.48 -5.93
N HIS A 105 7.19 -7.28 -5.07
CA HIS A 105 7.51 -7.30 -3.64
C HIS A 105 8.97 -7.71 -3.39
N TYR A 106 9.43 -8.80 -4.03
CA TYR A 106 10.82 -9.25 -3.92
C TYR A 106 11.80 -8.17 -4.38
N VAL A 107 11.57 -7.61 -5.57
CA VAL A 107 12.41 -6.54 -6.15
C VAL A 107 12.46 -5.34 -5.22
N SER A 108 11.31 -4.91 -4.70
CA SER A 108 11.23 -3.76 -3.79
C SER A 108 12.05 -3.96 -2.53
N LYS A 109 11.97 -5.14 -1.90
CA LYS A 109 12.78 -5.47 -0.72
C LYS A 109 14.27 -5.36 -1.00
N LYS A 110 14.73 -5.90 -2.14
CA LYS A 110 16.15 -5.83 -2.54
C LYS A 110 16.55 -4.40 -2.85
N LEU A 111 15.78 -3.70 -3.66
CA LEU A 111 16.03 -2.33 -4.07
C LEU A 111 16.12 -1.38 -2.87
N LEU A 112 15.17 -1.46 -1.95
CA LEU A 112 15.14 -0.61 -0.75
C LEU A 112 16.32 -0.90 0.19
N ARG A 113 16.78 -2.15 0.24
CA ARG A 113 18.01 -2.50 0.97
C ARG A 113 19.24 -1.89 0.31
N GLU A 114 19.39 -2.02 -1.01
CA GLU A 114 20.58 -1.51 -1.71
C GLU A 114 20.65 0.02 -1.72
N ILE A 115 19.52 0.72 -1.89
CA ILE A 115 19.49 2.18 -2.02
C ILE A 115 19.44 2.89 -0.65
N PHE A 116 18.66 2.36 0.29
CA PHE A 116 18.37 3.03 1.57
C PHE A 116 18.92 2.26 2.78
N GLY A 117 19.48 1.06 2.61
CA GLY A 117 19.99 0.27 3.72
C GLY A 117 18.91 -0.40 4.59
N TYR A 118 17.63 -0.36 4.18
CA TYR A 118 16.56 -0.96 4.97
C TYR A 118 16.65 -2.48 5.01
N LYS A 119 16.55 -3.05 6.23
CA LYS A 119 16.62 -4.51 6.45
C LYS A 119 15.25 -5.17 6.55
N GLY A 120 14.24 -4.41 6.98
CA GLY A 120 12.86 -4.86 7.11
C GLY A 120 11.96 -4.21 6.06
N LEU A 121 11.00 -4.98 5.55
CA LEU A 121 9.94 -4.48 4.69
C LEU A 121 8.62 -5.09 5.18
N TRP A 122 7.62 -4.25 5.39
CA TRP A 122 6.25 -4.66 5.66
C TRP A 122 5.41 -4.50 4.40
N MET A 123 4.58 -5.50 4.14
CA MET A 123 3.54 -5.44 3.12
C MET A 123 2.20 -5.34 3.83
N ILE A 124 1.47 -4.25 3.59
CA ILE A 124 0.19 -3.99 4.24
C ILE A 124 -0.89 -3.89 3.18
N TYR A 125 -1.90 -4.73 3.32
CA TYR A 125 -3.15 -4.64 2.60
C TYR A 125 -4.26 -4.23 3.57
N ARG A 126 -5.17 -3.37 3.13
CA ARG A 126 -6.32 -2.91 3.91
C ARG A 126 -7.58 -3.17 3.11
N GLU A 127 -8.56 -3.80 3.75
CA GLU A 127 -9.85 -4.16 3.15
C GLU A 127 -10.97 -3.99 4.19
N GLY A 128 -12.16 -3.63 3.74
CA GLY A 128 -13.35 -3.47 4.58
C GLY A 128 -14.46 -2.72 3.84
N ALA A 129 -15.65 -2.72 4.45
CA ALA A 129 -16.89 -2.21 3.86
C ALA A 129 -16.88 -0.70 3.64
N ASP A 130 -16.13 0.02 4.46
CA ASP A 130 -16.05 1.49 4.45
C ASP A 130 -14.65 1.95 4.85
N TYR A 131 -14.38 3.25 4.72
CA TYR A 131 -13.08 3.84 5.03
C TYR A 131 -12.72 3.83 6.52
N GLU A 132 -13.71 3.86 7.42
CA GLU A 132 -13.50 3.88 8.86
C GLU A 132 -13.06 2.49 9.36
N SER A 133 -13.80 1.44 8.95
CA SER A 133 -13.54 0.05 9.31
C SER A 133 -12.29 -0.52 8.64
N SER A 134 -12.01 -0.14 7.38
CA SER A 134 -10.84 -0.62 6.64
C SER A 134 -9.59 0.24 6.85
N GLN A 135 -9.75 1.51 7.26
CA GLN A 135 -8.70 2.53 7.25
C GLN A 135 -8.01 2.69 5.87
N LYS A 136 -8.67 2.28 4.77
CA LYS A 136 -8.23 2.62 3.41
C LYS A 136 -8.61 4.07 3.13
N THR A 137 -8.00 4.65 2.11
CA THR A 137 -8.28 6.05 1.71
C THR A 137 -8.77 6.18 0.27
N VAL A 138 -8.75 5.08 -0.48
CA VAL A 138 -9.17 5.01 -1.88
C VAL A 138 -9.87 3.67 -2.08
N GLU A 139 -11.02 3.68 -2.75
CA GLU A 139 -11.70 2.48 -3.26
C GLU A 139 -10.99 1.93 -4.50
N HIS A 140 -9.75 1.47 -4.33
CA HIS A 140 -8.97 0.73 -5.32
C HIS A 140 -7.86 0.03 -4.54
N MET A 141 -7.83 -1.30 -4.63
CA MET A 141 -6.92 -2.14 -3.87
C MET A 141 -5.46 -1.78 -4.18
N HIS A 142 -4.64 -1.74 -3.13
CA HIS A 142 -3.20 -1.57 -3.26
C HIS A 142 -2.51 -2.17 -2.05
N PHE A 143 -1.26 -2.57 -2.23
CA PHE A 143 -0.39 -2.96 -1.13
C PHE A 143 0.57 -1.84 -0.83
N HIS A 144 0.68 -1.44 0.44
CA HIS A 144 1.81 -0.65 0.88
C HIS A 144 3.02 -1.56 1.07
N LEU A 145 4.14 -1.19 0.46
CA LEU A 145 5.47 -1.70 0.82
C LEU A 145 6.15 -0.64 1.67
N MET A 146 6.18 -0.87 2.98
CA MET A 146 6.66 0.09 3.96
C MET A 146 7.96 -0.41 4.57
N PRO A 147 9.10 0.27 4.33
CA PRO A 147 10.32 -0.02 5.06
C PRO A 147 10.10 0.03 6.56
N TYR A 148 10.58 -0.97 7.28
CA TYR A 148 10.47 -0.98 8.74
C TYR A 148 11.72 -0.39 9.38
N VAL A 149 11.50 0.55 10.28
CA VAL A 149 12.50 1.08 11.21
C VAL A 149 11.90 1.12 12.61
N SER A 150 12.75 1.03 13.63
CA SER A 150 12.31 1.16 15.03
C SER A 150 11.62 2.52 15.24
N GLY A 151 10.52 2.52 15.98
CA GLY A 151 9.72 3.72 16.26
C GLY A 151 8.73 4.14 15.15
N LEU A 152 8.67 3.42 14.02
CA LEU A 152 7.69 3.74 12.96
C LEU A 152 6.24 3.45 13.37
N VAL A 153 6.02 2.48 14.26
CA VAL A 153 4.70 2.14 14.78
C VAL A 153 4.74 1.91 16.28
N GLU A 154 3.60 2.17 16.90
CA GLU A 154 3.32 1.85 18.29
C GLU A 154 2.32 0.69 18.36
N TRP A 155 2.62 -0.33 19.17
CA TRP A 155 1.80 -1.52 19.30
C TRP A 155 0.85 -1.38 20.50
N SER A 156 -0.47 -1.41 20.24
CA SER A 156 -1.49 -1.49 21.30
C SER A 156 -1.96 -2.93 21.47
N TYR A 157 -1.20 -3.73 22.24
CA TYR A 157 -1.57 -5.13 22.52
C TYR A 157 -2.90 -5.23 23.26
N LYS A 158 -3.75 -6.17 22.86
CA LYS A 158 -5.03 -6.46 23.53
C LYS A 158 -4.92 -7.74 24.33
N LYS A 159 -5.50 -7.76 25.53
CA LYS A 159 -5.60 -8.97 26.34
C LYS A 159 -6.52 -9.97 25.65
N LEU A 160 -6.01 -11.17 25.35
CA LEU A 160 -6.80 -12.24 24.75
C LEU A 160 -7.83 -12.77 25.76
N LYS A 161 -9.06 -13.01 25.30
CA LYS A 161 -10.12 -13.62 26.11
C LYS A 161 -10.03 -15.15 26.11
N VAL A 162 -9.52 -15.73 25.02
CA VAL A 162 -9.39 -17.17 24.80
C VAL A 162 -7.99 -17.50 24.29
N PRO A 163 -7.41 -18.66 24.65
CA PRO A 163 -6.11 -19.08 24.14
C PRO A 163 -6.18 -19.46 22.65
N PRO A 164 -5.04 -19.43 21.92
CA PRO A 164 -5.01 -19.72 20.49
C PRO A 164 -5.54 -21.12 20.10
N PHE A 165 -5.33 -22.14 20.93
CA PHE A 165 -5.77 -23.50 20.61
C PHE A 165 -7.30 -23.66 20.66
N GLU A 166 -8.00 -22.96 21.57
CA GLU A 166 -9.46 -22.92 21.61
C GLU A 166 -10.02 -22.16 20.41
N THR A 167 -9.40 -21.04 20.04
CA THR A 167 -9.77 -20.30 18.82
C THR A 167 -9.67 -21.22 17.60
N ALA A 168 -8.58 -21.99 17.50
CA ALA A 168 -8.38 -22.93 16.42
C ALA A 168 -9.40 -24.10 16.46
N ALA A 169 -9.81 -24.55 17.64
CA ALA A 169 -10.85 -25.56 17.78
C ALA A 169 -12.19 -25.05 17.25
N VAL A 170 -12.64 -23.86 17.70
CA VAL A 170 -13.86 -23.22 17.20
C VAL A 170 -13.85 -23.06 15.68
N MET A 171 -12.71 -22.67 15.09
CA MET A 171 -12.59 -22.58 13.63
C MET A 171 -12.73 -23.93 12.93
N ARG A 172 -12.15 -24.99 13.48
CA ARG A 172 -12.26 -26.36 12.93
C ARG A 172 -13.67 -26.94 13.09
N ASP A 173 -14.35 -26.64 14.18
CA ASP A 173 -15.73 -27.08 14.41
C ASP A 173 -16.72 -26.45 13.42
N ASN A 174 -16.29 -25.41 12.69
CA ASN A 174 -17.04 -24.75 11.61
C ASN A 174 -16.47 -25.07 10.22
N ILE A 175 -15.86 -26.25 10.03
CA ILE A 175 -15.22 -26.63 8.75
C ILE A 175 -16.17 -26.57 7.55
N ASP A 176 -17.45 -26.90 7.73
CA ASP A 176 -18.45 -26.84 6.66
C ASP A 176 -18.62 -25.42 6.09
N VAL A 177 -18.45 -24.39 6.94
CA VAL A 177 -18.46 -22.98 6.52
C VAL A 177 -17.24 -22.69 5.66
N ILE A 178 -16.06 -23.18 6.06
CA ILE A 178 -14.81 -23.01 5.31
C ILE A 178 -14.93 -23.67 3.94
N ASP A 179 -15.40 -24.91 3.88
CA ASP A 179 -15.55 -25.67 2.64
C ASP A 179 -16.55 -24.99 1.71
N THR A 180 -17.68 -24.52 2.24
CA THR A 180 -18.67 -23.74 1.49
C THR A 180 -18.05 -22.46 0.89
N LEU A 181 -17.21 -21.75 1.66
CA LEU A 181 -16.54 -20.54 1.18
C LEU A 181 -15.50 -20.84 0.10
N ILE A 182 -14.79 -21.96 0.19
CA ILE A 182 -13.83 -22.40 -0.84
C ILE A 182 -14.57 -22.72 -2.15
N VAL A 183 -15.68 -23.45 -2.07
CA VAL A 183 -16.51 -23.75 -3.25
C VAL A 183 -16.99 -22.45 -3.90
N ARG A 184 -17.60 -21.54 -3.12
CA ARG A 184 -18.07 -20.24 -3.63
C ARG A 184 -16.96 -19.41 -4.27
N TYR A 185 -15.75 -19.46 -3.71
CA TYR A 185 -14.60 -18.77 -4.30
C TYR A 185 -14.27 -19.35 -5.68
N LYS A 186 -14.17 -20.68 -5.79
CA LYS A 186 -13.86 -21.36 -7.05
C LYS A 186 -14.95 -21.12 -8.10
N GLU A 187 -16.22 -21.15 -7.72
CA GLU A 187 -17.33 -20.86 -8.64
C GLU A 187 -17.29 -19.42 -9.17
N LYS A 188 -16.83 -18.47 -8.35
CA LYS A 188 -16.82 -17.04 -8.69
C LYS A 188 -15.53 -16.59 -9.39
N TYR A 189 -14.39 -17.19 -9.07
CA TYR A 189 -13.06 -16.71 -9.49
C TYR A 189 -12.12 -17.81 -10.03
N GLY A 190 -12.55 -19.07 -10.05
CA GLY A 190 -11.78 -20.21 -10.54
C GLY A 190 -11.90 -20.46 -12.03
#